data_AF-A0A9W6WPE2-F1
#
_entry.id   AF-A0A9W6WPE2-F1
#
_cell.length_a   1.000
_cell.length_b   1.000
_cell.length_c   1.000
_cell.angle_alpha   90.00
_cell.angle_beta   90.00
_cell.angle_gamma   90.00
#
_symmetry.space_group_name_H-M   'P 1'
#
loop_
_entity.id
_entity.type
_entity.pdbx_description
1 polymer ?
#
loop_
_entity_poly.entity_id
_entity_poly.type
_entity_poly.pdbx_seq_one_letter_code
_entity_poly.pdbx_strand_id
1 'polypeptide(L)'
;MEQYSFTGFVIAKAMSDTSAFMVVQGFEECVYRRFGAPSLIRHDRDPRFMSEVFQAFAEMMQSRSRTTLSYRPQANGQQQRSVKTVMQSVRVYAKDPLQQDWDEIAERLVFAINNSFDLTREETPFFLVHGWDARSTLKAMATSLRQGSGKQTDALKWRREVNRQHEIALKMAQTYQAHEKAR
;
A
#
# COMPACT_ATOMS: atom_id res chain seq x y z
N MET A 1 9.46 1.25 -4.28
CA MET A 1 8.44 1.01 -3.25
C MET A 1 7.85 2.36 -2.91
N GLU A 2 6.71 2.72 -3.51
CA GLU A 2 6.02 3.95 -3.14
C GLU A 2 5.29 3.73 -1.83
N GLN A 3 5.69 4.48 -0.80
CA GLN A 3 4.93 4.53 0.45
C GLN A 3 3.89 5.63 0.30
N TYR A 4 2.62 5.26 0.49
CA TYR A 4 1.62 6.19 1.00
C TYR A 4 2.11 6.63 2.37
N SER A 5 2.97 7.67 2.40
CA SER A 5 3.67 8.05 3.63
C SER A 5 2.69 8.42 4.75
N PHE A 6 1.45 8.74 4.37
CA PHE A 6 0.34 8.90 5.28
C PHE A 6 -0.15 7.57 5.89
N THR A 7 -0.51 6.55 5.10
CA THR A 7 -1.18 5.34 5.62
C THR A 7 -0.21 4.25 6.06
N GLY A 8 1.05 4.30 5.63
CA GLY A 8 2.00 3.20 5.89
C GLY A 8 1.69 1.93 5.09
N PHE A 9 0.79 2.01 4.11
CA PHE A 9 0.39 0.88 3.27
C PHE A 9 1.52 0.49 2.34
N VAL A 10 1.78 -0.81 2.25
CA VAL A 10 2.88 -1.39 1.50
C VAL A 10 2.33 -2.19 0.34
N ILE A 11 3.03 -2.09 -0.79
CA ILE A 11 2.77 -2.92 -1.97
C ILE A 11 4.11 -3.52 -2.39
N ALA A 12 4.11 -4.84 -2.58
CA ALA A 12 5.21 -5.55 -3.22
C ALA A 12 4.68 -6.23 -4.48
N LYS A 13 5.54 -6.32 -5.49
CA LYS A 13 5.30 -7.04 -6.74
C LYS A 13 6.54 -7.87 -7.03
N ALA A 14 6.38 -9.17 -7.17
CA ALA A 14 7.43 -10.04 -7.70
C ALA A 14 7.60 -9.78 -9.19
N MET A 15 8.84 -9.70 -9.66
CA MET A 15 9.16 -9.36 -11.04
C MET A 15 10.39 -10.16 -11.48
N SER A 16 10.31 -10.82 -12.63
CA SER A 16 11.41 -11.55 -13.25
C SER A 16 12.40 -10.63 -13.97
N ASP A 17 11.94 -9.48 -14.44
CA ASP A 17 12.73 -8.39 -15.01
C ASP A 17 12.44 -7.10 -14.25
N THR A 18 13.46 -6.28 -14.07
CA THR A 18 13.34 -4.97 -13.45
C THR A 18 13.81 -3.84 -14.35
N SER A 19 13.74 -3.98 -15.67
CA SER A 19 13.90 -2.86 -16.59
C SER A 19 12.97 -1.70 -16.22
N ALA A 20 13.34 -0.47 -16.60
CA ALA A 20 12.56 0.72 -16.27
C ALA A 20 11.10 0.61 -16.77
N PHE A 21 10.90 0.04 -17.95
CA PHE A 21 9.58 -0.23 -18.51
C PHE A 21 8.78 -1.18 -17.61
N MET A 22 9.37 -2.30 -17.18
CA MET A 22 8.69 -3.23 -16.28
C MET A 22 8.37 -2.60 -14.93
N VAL A 23 9.24 -1.73 -14.41
CA VAL A 23 8.95 -0.97 -13.17
C VAL A 23 7.75 -0.05 -13.35
N VAL A 24 7.66 0.67 -14.47
CA VAL A 24 6.48 1.50 -14.80
C VAL A 24 5.22 0.65 -14.90
N GLN A 25 5.27 -0.48 -15.61
CA GLN A 25 4.12 -1.38 -15.73
C GLN A 25 3.69 -1.93 -14.36
N GLY A 26 4.64 -2.37 -13.55
CA GLY A 26 4.35 -2.82 -12.19
C GLY A 26 3.74 -1.72 -11.33
N PHE A 27 4.20 -0.48 -11.50
CA PHE A 27 3.63 0.67 -10.82
C PHE A 27 2.19 0.97 -11.26
N GLU A 28 1.94 1.00 -12.56
CA GLU A 28 0.62 1.22 -13.14
C GLU A 28 -0.38 0.15 -12.65
N GLU A 29 -0.01 -1.12 -12.74
CA GLU A 29 -0.86 -2.25 -12.33
C GLU A 29 -1.17 -2.25 -10.83
N CYS A 30 -0.16 -1.98 -10.00
CA CYS A 30 -0.27 -2.14 -8.55
C CYS A 30 -0.73 -0.88 -7.82
N VAL A 31 -0.48 0.31 -8.38
CA VAL A 31 -0.79 1.58 -7.73
C VAL A 31 -1.87 2.33 -8.50
N TYR A 32 -1.64 2.65 -9.77
CA TYR A 32 -2.57 3.45 -10.55
C TYR A 32 -3.95 2.79 -10.66
N ARG A 33 -4.02 1.51 -11.05
CA ARG A 33 -5.31 0.81 -11.19
C ARG A 33 -6.09 0.66 -9.87
N ARG A 34 -5.39 0.70 -8.73
CA ARG A 34 -6.00 0.50 -7.40
C ARG A 34 -6.40 1.81 -6.74
N PHE A 35 -5.65 2.88 -6.97
CA PHE A 35 -5.76 4.12 -6.19
C PHE A 35 -5.85 5.39 -7.06
N GLY A 36 -5.67 5.27 -8.37
CA GLY A 36 -5.57 6.40 -9.29
C GLY A 36 -4.17 7.02 -9.33
N ALA A 37 -4.04 8.14 -10.05
CA ALA A 37 -2.77 8.85 -10.23
C ALA A 37 -2.35 9.55 -8.93
N PRO A 38 -1.14 9.27 -8.40
CA PRO A 38 -0.63 9.97 -7.23
C PRO A 38 -0.28 11.43 -7.56
N SER A 39 -0.50 12.35 -6.64
CA SER A 39 -0.10 13.77 -6.84
C SER A 39 1.42 14.02 -6.70
N LEU A 40 2.13 13.08 -6.07
CA LEU A 40 3.57 13.11 -5.85
C LEU A 40 4.10 11.68 -5.71
N ILE A 41 5.09 11.37 -6.53
CA ILE A 41 5.89 10.15 -6.48
C ILE A 41 7.23 10.48 -5.83
N ARG A 42 7.56 9.78 -4.75
CA ARG A 42 8.88 9.87 -4.10
C ARG A 42 9.66 8.60 -4.35
N HIS A 43 10.86 8.73 -4.89
CA HIS A 43 11.74 7.60 -5.19
C HIS A 43 13.18 7.90 -4.76
N ASP A 44 14.03 6.88 -4.72
CA ASP A 44 15.48 7.02 -4.53
C ASP A 44 16.17 7.29 -5.89
N ARG A 45 17.51 7.37 -5.88
CA ARG A 45 18.31 7.59 -7.11
C ARG A 45 18.49 6.33 -7.95
N ASP A 46 17.63 5.33 -7.82
CA ASP A 46 17.72 4.15 -8.65
C ASP A 46 17.58 4.52 -10.14
N PRO A 47 18.49 4.06 -11.02
CA PRO A 47 18.49 4.40 -12.44
C PRO A 47 17.15 4.14 -13.14
N ARG A 48 16.38 3.16 -12.66
CA ARG A 48 15.06 2.82 -13.22
C ARG A 48 14.05 3.94 -13.02
N PHE A 49 14.04 4.57 -11.84
CA PHE A 49 13.20 5.73 -11.55
C PHE A 49 13.75 7.04 -12.11
N MET A 50 15.07 7.11 -12.37
CA MET A 50 15.70 8.25 -13.02
C MET A 50 15.55 8.24 -14.55
N SER A 51 15.11 7.13 -15.14
CA SER A 51 15.01 6.93 -16.60
C SER A 51 13.99 7.85 -17.26
N GLU A 52 14.20 8.14 -18.55
CA GLU A 52 13.24 8.88 -19.39
C GLU A 52 11.86 8.21 -19.44
N VAL A 53 11.84 6.87 -19.42
CA VAL A 53 10.60 6.08 -19.40
C VAL A 53 9.78 6.38 -18.14
N PHE A 54 10.41 6.42 -16.98
CA PHE A 54 9.72 6.74 -15.72
C PHE A 54 9.31 8.21 -15.65
N GLN A 55 10.13 9.13 -16.18
CA GLN A 55 9.80 10.55 -16.25
C GLN A 55 8.57 10.80 -17.13
N ALA A 56 8.56 10.25 -18.36
CA ALA A 56 7.42 10.37 -19.28
C ALA A 56 6.14 9.77 -18.68
N PHE A 57 6.26 8.65 -17.97
CA PHE A 57 5.13 8.05 -17.26
C PHE A 57 4.57 8.95 -16.15
N ALA A 58 5.43 9.54 -15.32
CA ALA A 58 5.01 10.48 -14.27
C ALA A 58 4.34 11.73 -14.86
N GLU A 59 4.86 12.25 -15.97
CA GLU A 59 4.27 13.38 -16.71
C GLU A 59 2.90 13.03 -17.28
N MET A 60 2.75 11.86 -17.90
CA MET A 60 1.46 11.38 -18.43
C MET A 60 0.39 11.26 -17.32
N MET A 61 0.79 10.84 -16.12
CA MET A 61 -0.11 10.79 -14.96
C MET A 61 -0.33 12.16 -14.29
N GLN A 62 0.36 13.21 -14.73
CA GLN A 62 0.39 14.53 -14.07
C GLN A 62 0.88 14.44 -12.62
N SER A 63 1.72 13.45 -12.33
CA SER A 63 2.33 13.20 -11.04
C SER A 63 3.64 13.96 -10.92
N ARG A 64 3.81 14.74 -9.84
CA ARG A 64 5.13 15.31 -9.53
C ARG A 64 6.08 14.17 -9.16
N SER A 65 7.29 14.13 -9.73
CA SER A 65 8.32 13.19 -9.30
C SER A 65 9.39 13.90 -8.45
N ARG A 66 9.75 13.30 -7.31
CA ARG A 66 10.81 13.82 -6.43
C ARG A 66 11.76 12.72 -6.00
N THR A 67 13.02 12.90 -6.34
CA THR A 67 14.11 12.09 -5.82
C THR A 67 14.43 12.48 -4.38
N THR A 68 14.55 11.49 -3.51
CA THR A 68 14.95 11.71 -2.12
C THR A 68 16.47 11.89 -2.01
N LEU A 69 16.91 12.95 -1.33
CA LEU A 69 18.30 13.05 -0.85
C LEU A 69 18.42 12.05 0.30
N SER A 70 19.34 11.08 0.17
CA SER A 70 19.79 10.10 1.18
C SER A 70 18.81 9.88 2.34
N TYR A 71 18.12 8.73 2.35
CA TYR A 71 17.18 8.26 3.38
C TYR A 71 17.35 8.97 4.74
N ARG A 72 16.47 9.95 5.02
CA ARG A 72 16.27 10.48 6.36
C ARG A 72 15.07 9.76 6.96
N PRO A 73 15.26 8.88 7.96
CA PRO A 73 14.13 8.24 8.61
C PRO A 73 13.31 9.31 9.34
N GLN A 74 12.15 9.65 8.78
CA GLN A 74 11.12 10.39 9.49
C GLN A 74 10.50 9.48 10.57
N ALA A 75 9.73 10.05 11.50
CA ALA A 75 9.22 9.43 12.73
C ALA A 75 8.50 8.06 12.58
N ASN A 76 8.20 7.62 11.36
CA ASN A 76 7.68 6.28 11.00
C ASN A 76 8.72 5.15 11.05
N GLY A 77 9.79 5.30 11.83
CA GLY A 77 10.94 4.40 11.80
C GLY A 77 10.62 2.96 12.18
N GLN A 78 9.59 2.69 12.99
CA GLN A 78 9.26 1.33 13.43
C GLN A 78 8.61 0.49 12.32
N GLN A 79 7.54 0.98 11.69
CA GLN A 79 6.90 0.33 10.53
C GLN A 79 7.91 0.13 9.40
N GLN A 80 8.69 1.18 9.07
CA GLN A 80 9.71 1.11 8.03
C GLN A 80 10.81 0.09 8.35
N ARG A 81 11.24 -0.02 9.62
CA ARG A 81 12.17 -1.06 10.06
C ARG A 81 11.56 -2.45 9.94
N SER A 82 10.32 -2.66 10.39
CA SER A 82 9.64 -3.95 10.31
C SER A 82 9.47 -4.42 8.86
N VAL A 83 9.01 -3.55 7.97
CA VAL A 83 8.90 -3.84 6.52
C VAL A 83 10.27 -4.19 5.96
N LYS A 84 11.31 -3.42 6.30
CA LYS A 84 12.67 -3.69 5.82
C LYS A 84 13.20 -5.04 6.30
N THR A 85 12.99 -5.38 7.58
CA THR A 85 13.39 -6.66 8.15
C THR A 85 12.68 -7.82 7.45
N VAL A 86 11.36 -7.71 7.28
CA VAL A 86 10.54 -8.73 6.61
C VAL A 86 11.00 -8.94 5.17
N MET A 87 11.21 -7.85 4.41
CA MET A 87 11.69 -7.94 3.03
C MET A 87 13.10 -8.51 2.94
N GLN A 88 13.96 -8.24 3.92
CA GLN A 88 15.28 -8.85 3.99
C GLN A 88 15.20 -10.35 4.25
N SER A 89 14.30 -10.81 5.12
CA SER A 89 14.07 -12.24 5.36
C SER A 89 13.55 -12.95 4.11
N VAL A 90 12.59 -12.35 3.39
CA VAL A 90 12.11 -12.89 2.11
C VAL A 90 13.24 -12.99 1.09
N ARG A 91 14.13 -11.99 1.03
CA ARG A 91 15.29 -12.03 0.14
C ARG A 91 16.27 -13.15 0.50
N VAL A 92 16.43 -13.47 1.77
CA VAL A 92 17.26 -14.61 2.21
C VAL A 92 16.58 -15.92 1.83
N TYR A 93 15.26 -16.03 2.07
CA TYR A 93 14.43 -17.18 1.70
C TYR A 93 14.53 -17.48 0.19
N ALA A 94 14.33 -16.46 -0.65
CA ALA A 94 14.39 -16.57 -2.11
C ALA A 94 15.76 -16.99 -2.70
N LYS A 95 16.83 -16.99 -1.90
CA LYS A 95 18.16 -17.44 -2.34
C LYS A 95 18.34 -18.96 -2.25
N ASP A 96 17.50 -19.64 -1.48
CA ASP A 96 17.54 -21.10 -1.38
C ASP A 96 16.86 -21.70 -2.63
N PRO A 97 17.57 -22.47 -3.48
CA PRO A 97 17.01 -23.07 -4.68
C PRO A 97 15.83 -24.03 -4.42
N LEU A 98 15.68 -24.53 -3.18
CA LEU A 98 14.58 -25.37 -2.76
C LEU A 98 13.31 -24.58 -2.40
N GLN A 99 13.42 -23.25 -2.30
CA GLN A 99 12.38 -22.34 -1.82
C GLN A 99 11.87 -21.46 -2.97
N GLN A 100 11.00 -22.03 -3.79
CA GLN A 100 10.49 -21.39 -5.01
C GLN A 100 9.21 -20.55 -4.80
N ASP A 101 8.60 -20.61 -3.62
CA ASP A 101 7.34 -19.95 -3.24
C ASP A 101 7.55 -18.59 -2.53
N TRP A 102 8.73 -17.98 -2.71
CA TRP A 102 9.10 -16.73 -2.03
C TRP A 102 8.18 -15.57 -2.39
N ASP A 103 7.62 -15.56 -3.60
CA ASP A 103 6.70 -14.53 -4.11
C ASP A 103 5.34 -14.62 -3.41
N GLU A 104 4.80 -15.83 -3.25
CA GLU A 104 3.58 -16.06 -2.47
C GLU A 104 3.78 -15.66 -0.99
N ILE A 105 4.92 -16.02 -0.41
CA ILE A 105 5.27 -15.64 0.96
C ILE A 105 5.37 -14.11 1.09
N ALA A 106 5.98 -13.44 0.11
CA ALA A 106 6.07 -11.98 0.09
C ALA A 106 4.69 -11.31 0.09
N GLU A 107 3.76 -11.81 -0.73
CA GLU A 107 2.38 -11.30 -0.78
C GLU A 107 1.65 -11.49 0.55
N ARG A 108 1.76 -12.68 1.16
CA ARG A 108 1.17 -12.98 2.48
C ARG A 108 1.72 -12.07 3.58
N LEU A 109 3.03 -11.78 3.55
CA LEU A 109 3.67 -10.90 4.51
C LEU A 109 3.25 -9.44 4.32
N VAL A 110 3.13 -8.96 3.08
CA VAL A 110 2.59 -7.62 2.81
C VAL A 110 1.16 -7.49 3.28
N PHE A 111 0.33 -8.51 3.05
CA PHE A 111 -1.03 -8.54 3.58
C PHE A 111 -1.06 -8.48 5.11
N ALA A 112 -0.20 -9.24 5.79
CA ALA A 112 -0.08 -9.22 7.24
C ALA A 112 0.38 -7.85 7.76
N ILE A 113 1.36 -7.21 7.11
CA ILE A 113 1.83 -5.85 7.45
C ILE A 113 0.71 -4.84 7.31
N ASN A 114 -0.02 -4.86 6.20
CA ASN A 114 -1.11 -3.90 5.96
C ASN A 114 -2.28 -4.08 6.92
N ASN A 115 -2.47 -5.26 7.50
CA ASN A 115 -3.52 -5.55 8.49
C ASN A 115 -3.01 -5.56 9.94
N SER A 116 -1.75 -5.21 10.17
CA SER A 116 -1.19 -5.06 11.52
C SER A 116 -1.42 -3.63 12.01
N PHE A 117 -1.76 -3.50 13.29
CA PHE A 117 -1.97 -2.19 13.92
C PHE A 117 -0.65 -1.41 13.96
N ASP A 118 -0.64 -0.21 13.38
CA ASP A 118 0.50 0.70 13.45
C ASP A 118 0.29 1.70 14.59
N LEU A 119 1.07 1.55 15.67
CA LEU A 119 1.03 2.43 16.84
C LEU A 119 1.24 3.91 16.51
N THR A 120 1.94 4.24 15.42
CA THR A 120 2.19 5.64 15.01
C THR A 120 0.96 6.29 14.40
N ARG A 121 0.11 5.47 13.76
CA ARG A 121 -1.09 5.92 13.05
C ARG A 121 -2.37 5.61 13.83
N GLU A 122 -2.23 4.87 14.92
CA GLU A 122 -3.31 4.34 15.75
C GLU A 122 -4.36 3.57 14.93
N GLU A 123 -3.94 2.99 13.80
CA GLU A 123 -4.78 2.12 12.99
C GLU A 123 -3.98 1.21 12.05
N THR A 124 -4.65 0.30 11.37
CA THR A 124 -4.07 -0.54 10.33
C THR A 124 -3.90 0.23 9.01
N PRO A 125 -2.79 0.07 8.27
CA PRO A 125 -2.63 0.68 6.96
C PRO A 125 -3.77 0.36 5.97
N PHE A 126 -4.30 -0.87 6.02
CA PHE A 126 -5.42 -1.31 5.20
C PHE A 126 -6.67 -0.48 5.47
N PHE A 127 -7.03 -0.30 6.73
CA PHE A 127 -8.18 0.53 7.11
C PHE A 127 -7.98 1.98 6.68
N LEU A 128 -6.79 2.54 6.86
CA LEU A 128 -6.51 3.94 6.50
C LEU A 128 -6.60 4.21 4.99
N VAL A 129 -6.34 3.20 4.14
CA VAL A 129 -6.47 3.32 2.69
C VAL A 129 -7.90 3.07 2.23
N HIS A 130 -8.56 2.05 2.77
CA HIS A 130 -9.83 1.57 2.24
C HIS A 130 -11.05 2.10 2.99
N GLY A 131 -10.90 2.50 4.25
CA GLY A 131 -12.01 2.86 5.11
C GLY A 131 -12.81 1.67 5.59
N TRP A 132 -12.23 0.47 5.65
CA TRP A 132 -12.84 -0.72 6.22
C TRP A 132 -11.74 -1.73 6.52
N ASP A 133 -12.00 -2.67 7.43
CA ASP A 133 -11.02 -3.68 7.83
C ASP A 133 -11.30 -5.04 7.21
N ALA A 134 -10.28 -5.87 7.04
CA ALA A 134 -10.43 -7.19 6.44
C ALA A 134 -11.35 -8.12 7.27
N ARG A 135 -11.42 -7.95 8.60
CA ARG A 135 -12.24 -8.81 9.47
C ARG A 135 -13.73 -8.48 9.34
N SER A 136 -14.10 -7.21 9.22
CA SER A 136 -15.51 -6.81 9.01
C SER A 136 -16.03 -7.30 7.67
N THR A 137 -15.21 -7.31 6.63
CA THR A 137 -15.58 -7.91 5.33
C THR A 137 -15.76 -9.41 5.41
N LEU A 138 -14.84 -10.15 6.02
CA LEU A 138 -14.98 -11.58 6.27
C LEU A 138 -16.25 -11.91 7.07
N LYS A 139 -16.53 -11.13 8.13
CA LYS A 139 -17.74 -11.28 8.93
C LYS A 139 -19.00 -11.03 8.09
N ALA A 140 -19.03 -9.97 7.28
CA ALA A 140 -20.16 -9.66 6.41
C ALA A 140 -20.41 -10.78 5.37
N MET A 141 -19.35 -11.31 4.75
CA MET A 141 -19.43 -12.43 3.81
C MET A 141 -19.93 -13.71 4.49
N ALA A 142 -19.36 -14.07 5.65
CA ALA A 142 -19.78 -15.26 6.40
C ALA A 142 -21.24 -15.17 6.86
N THR A 143 -21.70 -13.98 7.24
CA THR A 143 -23.10 -13.73 7.62
C THR A 143 -24.02 -13.88 6.41
N SER A 144 -23.60 -13.36 5.24
CA SER A 144 -24.35 -13.47 3.98
C SER A 144 -24.47 -14.92 3.49
N LEU A 145 -23.40 -15.71 3.62
CA LEU A 145 -23.40 -17.14 3.27
C LEU A 145 -24.32 -17.96 4.19
N ARG A 146 -24.38 -17.62 5.48
CA ARG A 146 -25.24 -18.31 6.47
C ARG A 146 -26.73 -18.00 6.30
N GLN A 147 -27.09 -16.84 5.76
CA GLN A 147 -28.48 -16.40 5.72
C GLN A 147 -29.24 -16.74 4.42
N GLY A 148 -28.58 -17.34 3.44
CA GLY A 148 -29.16 -17.54 2.12
C GLY A 148 -29.30 -16.19 1.38
N SER A 149 -29.08 -16.19 0.07
CA SER A 149 -29.01 -14.97 -0.73
C SER A 149 -30.21 -14.03 -0.52
N GLY A 150 -29.93 -12.80 -0.09
CA GLY A 150 -30.72 -11.64 -0.48
C GLY A 150 -31.54 -10.98 0.63
N LYS A 151 -31.01 -9.89 1.18
CA LYS A 151 -31.77 -8.64 1.25
C LYS A 151 -30.87 -7.48 0.87
N GLN A 152 -31.27 -6.74 -0.16
CA GLN A 152 -30.63 -5.51 -0.65
C GLN A 152 -30.34 -4.50 0.49
N THR A 153 -31.09 -4.59 1.60
CA THR A 153 -30.91 -3.84 2.84
C THR A 153 -29.56 -4.08 3.52
N ASP A 154 -28.99 -5.28 3.46
CA ASP A 154 -27.73 -5.59 4.15
C ASP A 154 -26.53 -5.08 3.36
N ALA A 155 -26.60 -5.15 2.02
CA ALA A 155 -25.64 -4.49 1.14
C ALA A 155 -25.67 -2.95 1.30
N LEU A 156 -26.86 -2.35 1.43
CA LEU A 156 -27.00 -0.91 1.68
C LEU A 156 -26.48 -0.48 3.05
N LYS A 157 -26.74 -1.28 4.10
CA LYS A 157 -26.17 -1.04 5.44
C LYS A 157 -24.65 -1.16 5.43
N TRP A 158 -24.12 -2.20 4.79
CA TRP A 158 -22.67 -2.39 4.63
C TRP A 158 -22.04 -1.21 3.87
N ARG A 159 -22.62 -0.79 2.74
CA ARG A 159 -22.15 0.37 1.97
C ARG A 159 -22.14 1.66 2.79
N ARG A 160 -23.18 1.91 3.59
CA ARG A 160 -23.24 3.09 4.47
C ARG A 160 -22.12 3.05 5.51
N GLU A 161 -21.89 1.90 6.12
CA GLU A 161 -20.82 1.76 7.11
C GLU A 161 -19.44 1.92 6.47
N VAL A 162 -19.19 1.28 5.32
CA VAL A 162 -17.93 1.45 4.57
C VAL A 162 -17.70 2.92 4.19
N ASN A 163 -18.71 3.62 3.69
CA ASN A 163 -18.59 5.04 3.36
C ASN A 163 -18.28 5.89 4.60
N ARG A 164 -18.94 5.63 5.73
CA ARG A 164 -18.69 6.33 7.00
C ARG A 164 -17.25 6.15 7.46
N GLN A 165 -16.76 4.93 7.41
CA GLN A 165 -15.41 4.57 7.82
C GLN A 165 -14.36 5.14 6.84
N HIS A 166 -14.68 5.20 5.55
CA HIS A 166 -13.85 5.89 4.54
C HIS A 166 -13.75 7.40 4.80
N GLU A 167 -14.84 8.07 5.17
CA GLU A 167 -14.81 9.48 5.56
C GLU A 167 -13.95 9.73 6.80
N ILE A 168 -13.99 8.82 7.79
CA ILE A 168 -13.15 8.89 8.99
C ILE A 168 -11.67 8.76 8.60
N ALA A 169 -11.33 7.75 7.79
CA ALA A 169 -9.96 7.53 7.32
C ALA A 169 -9.43 8.74 6.53
N LEU A 170 -10.25 9.35 5.66
CA LEU A 170 -9.89 10.57 4.94
C LEU A 170 -9.64 11.76 5.86
N LYS A 171 -10.44 11.94 6.91
CA LYS A 171 -10.21 13.00 7.91
C LYS A 171 -8.89 12.77 8.66
N MET A 172 -8.60 11.54 9.07
CA MET A 172 -7.32 11.17 9.68
C MET A 172 -6.14 11.42 8.72
N ALA A 173 -6.33 11.20 7.41
CA ALA A 173 -5.37 11.54 6.36
C ALA A 173 -5.03 13.01 6.31
N GLN A 174 -6.05 13.85 6.32
CA GLN A 174 -5.88 15.29 6.25
C GLN A 174 -5.20 15.85 7.50
N THR A 175 -5.59 15.38 8.70
CA THR A 175 -4.98 15.85 9.95
C THR A 175 -3.50 15.50 10.04
N TYR A 176 -3.11 14.27 9.73
CA TYR A 176 -1.70 13.88 9.73
C TYR A 176 -0.89 14.64 8.68
N GLN A 177 -1.42 14.82 7.46
CA GLN A 177 -0.74 15.62 6.43
C GLN A 177 -0.54 17.07 6.87
N ALA A 178 -1.50 17.66 7.59
CA ALA A 178 -1.36 19.00 8.14
C ALA A 178 -0.28 19.07 9.23
N HIS A 179 -0.25 18.09 10.14
CA HIS A 179 0.80 17.98 11.17
C HIS A 179 2.20 17.80 10.57
N GLU A 180 2.36 16.96 9.54
CA GLU A 180 3.64 16.77 8.84
C GLU A 180 4.10 18.00 8.07
N LYS A 181 3.18 18.80 7.49
CA LYS A 181 3.53 20.07 6.82
C LYS A 181 3.95 21.17 7.78
N ALA A 182 3.47 21.12 9.03
CA ALA A 182 3.76 22.12 10.06
C ALA A 182 5.09 21.88 10.80
N ARG A 183 5.77 20.77 10.50
CA ARG A 183 7.01 20.32 11.14
C ARG A 183 8.21 20.50 10.23
#